data_AF-A0A929C5N2-F1
#
_entry.id   AF-A0A929C5N2-F1
#
_cell.length_a   1.000
_cell.length_b   1.000
_cell.length_c   1.000
_cell.angle_alpha   90.00
_cell.angle_beta   90.00
_cell.angle_gamma   90.00
#
_symmetry.space_group_name_H-M   'P 1'
#
loop_
_entity.id
_entity.type
_entity.pdbx_description
1 polymer ?
#
loop_
_entity_poly.entity_id
_entity_poly.type
_entity_poly.pdbx_seq_one_letter_code
_entity_poly.pdbx_strand_id
1 'polypeptide(L)'
;CQNISIDYGVMEKADNVYVLASDFGWSDLGTWGSLFDIRKKNEQRNSVVGNKVMMYDTKNCIVNMPKDKLVVLQGLDDYIVVENDDILLICKKSDEQQIRQFVDDVKTTKGDKFV
;
A
#
# COMPACT_ATOMS: atom_id res chain seq x y z
N CYS A 1 -19.73 15.37 -15.72
CA CYS A 1 -19.61 14.02 -16.31
C CYS A 1 -19.76 12.99 -15.21
N GLN A 2 -20.46 11.87 -15.46
CA GLN A 2 -20.55 10.79 -14.47
C GLN A 2 -19.22 10.02 -14.42
N ASN A 3 -18.74 9.74 -13.21
CA ASN A 3 -17.55 8.93 -12.98
C ASN A 3 -17.95 7.45 -13.05
N ILE A 4 -17.80 6.83 -14.23
CA ILE A 4 -18.13 5.41 -14.46
C ILE A 4 -16.87 4.69 -14.95
N SER A 5 -16.66 3.44 -14.51
CA SER A 5 -15.54 2.63 -14.99
C SER A 5 -15.73 2.25 -16.45
N ILE A 6 -14.63 1.99 -17.15
CA ILE A 6 -14.67 1.55 -18.54
C ILE A 6 -15.25 0.12 -18.67
N ASP A 7 -15.02 -0.71 -17.66
CA ASP A 7 -15.59 -2.06 -17.56
C ASP A 7 -17.11 -2.01 -17.63
N TYR A 8 -17.73 -1.20 -16.77
CA TYR A 8 -19.18 -1.05 -16.70
C TYR A 8 -19.76 -0.19 -17.85
N GLY A 9 -19.01 0.81 -18.29
CA GLY A 9 -19.43 1.73 -19.34
C GLY A 9 -19.46 1.10 -20.72
N VAL A 10 -18.50 0.21 -21.02
CA VAL A 10 -18.23 -0.31 -22.35
C VAL A 10 -18.05 -1.83 -22.35
N MET A 11 -17.10 -2.36 -21.58
CA MET A 11 -16.66 -3.76 -21.73
C MET A 11 -17.79 -4.78 -21.46
N GLU A 12 -18.63 -4.55 -20.45
CA GLU A 12 -19.76 -5.41 -20.12
C GLU A 12 -20.89 -5.39 -21.17
N LYS A 13 -20.94 -4.35 -22.02
CA LYS A 13 -22.01 -4.12 -23.00
C LYS A 13 -21.57 -4.41 -24.43
N ALA A 14 -20.29 -4.71 -24.64
CA ALA A 14 -19.72 -4.94 -25.96
C ALA A 14 -19.83 -6.42 -26.32
N ASP A 15 -20.44 -6.72 -27.47
CA ASP A 15 -20.59 -8.09 -27.96
C ASP A 15 -19.32 -8.65 -28.63
N ASN A 16 -18.29 -7.81 -28.80
CA ASN A 16 -17.09 -8.08 -29.58
C ASN A 16 -15.81 -8.08 -28.72
N VAL A 17 -15.87 -8.69 -27.54
CA VAL A 17 -14.74 -8.81 -26.61
C VAL A 17 -14.01 -10.14 -26.81
N TYR A 18 -12.68 -10.08 -26.90
CA TYR A 18 -11.81 -11.26 -26.97
C TYR A 18 -10.74 -11.19 -25.87
N VAL A 19 -10.38 -12.35 -25.30
CA VAL A 19 -9.40 -12.45 -24.20
C VAL A 19 -8.20 -13.28 -24.64
N LEU A 20 -6.99 -12.78 -24.37
CA LEU A 20 -5.75 -13.52 -24.56
C LEU A 20 -5.17 -13.91 -23.20
N ALA A 21 -5.13 -15.22 -22.92
CA ALA A 21 -4.48 -15.73 -21.72
C ALA A 21 -2.96 -15.52 -21.80
N SER A 22 -2.36 -15.08 -20.69
CA SER A 22 -0.94 -14.79 -20.59
C SER A 22 -0.32 -15.54 -19.41
N ASP A 23 0.87 -16.10 -19.62
CA ASP A 23 1.63 -16.86 -18.61
C ASP A 23 2.85 -16.06 -18.11
N PHE A 24 2.60 -14.83 -17.69
CA PHE A 24 3.57 -14.02 -16.98
C PHE A 24 2.96 -13.53 -15.66
N GLY A 25 3.79 -13.44 -14.62
CA GLY A 25 3.37 -12.92 -13.33
C GLY A 25 2.95 -11.46 -13.45
N TRP A 26 1.64 -11.21 -13.45
CA TRP A 26 1.07 -9.88 -13.43
C TRP A 26 0.40 -9.63 -12.09
N SER A 27 0.61 -8.43 -11.55
CA SER A 27 -0.06 -7.96 -10.35
C SER A 27 -0.43 -6.51 -10.57
N ASP A 28 -1.65 -6.13 -10.20
CA ASP A 28 -2.05 -4.73 -10.06
C ASP A 28 -1.13 -4.07 -9.03
N LEU A 29 -0.04 -3.45 -9.50
CA LEU A 29 0.88 -2.64 -8.71
C LEU A 29 0.12 -1.39 -8.24
N GLY A 30 -0.72 -1.57 -7.24
CA GLY A 30 -1.58 -0.55 -6.67
C GLY A 30 -2.00 -0.85 -5.24
N THR A 31 -1.65 -2.02 -4.71
CA THR A 31 -1.85 -2.38 -3.30
C THR A 31 -0.52 -2.60 -2.58
N TRP A 32 -0.44 -2.14 -1.34
CA TRP A 32 0.63 -2.44 -0.40
C TRP A 32 0.79 -3.95 -0.17
N GLY A 33 -0.29 -4.72 -0.25
CA GLY A 33 -0.28 -6.19 -0.26
C GLY A 33 0.58 -6.76 -1.39
N SER A 34 0.36 -6.33 -2.64
CA SER A 34 1.18 -6.75 -3.78
C SER A 34 2.65 -6.35 -3.64
N LEU A 35 2.92 -5.15 -3.11
CA LEU A 35 4.27 -4.70 -2.78
C LEU A 35 4.95 -5.57 -1.71
N PHE A 36 4.21 -6.03 -0.71
CA PHE A 36 4.72 -6.92 0.33
C PHE A 36 5.11 -8.28 -0.24
N ASP A 37 4.32 -8.86 -1.13
CA ASP A 37 4.56 -10.19 -1.66
C ASP A 37 5.85 -10.28 -2.47
N ILE A 38 6.13 -9.26 -3.28
CA ILE A 38 7.31 -9.20 -4.16
C ILE A 38 8.59 -8.86 -3.38
N ARG A 39 8.46 -8.16 -2.23
CA ARG A 39 9.63 -7.70 -1.47
C ARG A 39 10.29 -8.80 -0.64
N LYS A 40 11.61 -8.65 -0.49
CA LYS A 40 12.44 -9.48 0.39
C LYS A 40 12.03 -9.24 1.84
N LYS A 41 11.80 -10.33 2.55
CA LYS A 41 11.35 -10.32 3.95
C LYS A 41 12.48 -10.81 4.85
N ASN A 42 12.52 -10.33 6.09
CA ASN A 42 13.39 -10.88 7.12
C ASN A 42 12.79 -12.17 7.74
N GLU A 43 13.46 -12.76 8.73
CA GLU A 43 13.01 -13.98 9.41
C GLU A 43 11.62 -13.85 10.07
N GLN A 44 11.25 -12.64 10.51
CA GLN A 44 9.93 -12.33 11.09
C GLN A 44 8.88 -11.95 10.04
N ARG A 45 9.18 -12.18 8.75
CA ARG A 45 8.36 -11.81 7.59
C ARG A 45 8.09 -10.31 7.44
N ASN A 46 8.92 -9.45 8.02
CA ASN A 46 8.83 -8.00 7.81
C ASN A 46 9.54 -7.60 6.51
N SER A 47 8.90 -6.73 5.73
CA SER A 47 9.52 -6.06 4.58
C SER A 47 9.96 -4.67 5.00
N VAL A 48 11.27 -4.44 5.13
CA VAL A 48 11.83 -3.18 5.64
C VAL A 48 12.61 -2.44 4.57
N VAL A 49 12.30 -1.16 4.39
CA VAL A 49 13.08 -0.18 3.63
C VAL A 49 13.42 0.98 4.54
N GLY A 50 14.71 1.31 4.60
CA GLY A 50 15.28 2.29 5.52
C GLY A 50 16.50 1.71 6.22
N ASN A 51 17.51 2.56 6.49
CA ASN A 51 18.79 2.09 7.03
C ASN A 51 18.83 2.07 8.56
N LYS A 52 17.93 2.80 9.23
CA LYS A 52 17.90 2.99 10.68
C LYS A 52 16.56 2.55 11.27
N VAL A 53 16.16 1.31 11.01
CA VAL A 53 14.92 0.74 11.55
C VAL A 53 15.26 -0.34 12.58
N MET A 54 14.81 -0.14 13.81
CA MET A 54 14.89 -1.11 14.91
C MET A 54 13.51 -1.69 15.17
N MET A 55 13.42 -3.01 15.28
CA MET A 55 12.15 -3.71 15.48
C MET A 55 12.30 -4.71 16.62
N TYR A 56 11.31 -4.72 17.52
CA TYR A 56 11.23 -5.60 18.66
C TYR A 56 9.86 -6.27 18.66
N ASP A 57 9.79 -7.61 18.76
CA ASP A 57 8.52 -8.35 18.74
C ASP A 57 7.55 -7.88 17.66
N THR A 58 8.06 -7.68 16.44
CA THR A 58 7.31 -7.13 15.30
C THR A 58 7.33 -8.14 14.16
N LYS A 59 6.18 -8.46 13.58
CA LYS A 59 6.06 -9.51 12.54
C LYS A 59 5.04 -9.16 11.46
N ASN A 60 5.22 -9.73 10.27
CA ASN A 60 4.36 -9.54 9.10
C ASN A 60 4.13 -8.07 8.68
N CYS A 61 5.04 -7.15 9.03
CA CYS A 61 4.85 -5.72 8.79
C CYS A 61 5.52 -5.24 7.49
N ILE A 62 4.96 -4.20 6.89
CA ILE A 62 5.57 -3.40 5.83
C ILE A 62 6.11 -2.14 6.46
N VAL A 63 7.42 -1.89 6.37
CA VAL A 63 8.05 -0.68 6.90
C VAL A 63 8.78 0.03 5.77
N ASN A 64 8.42 1.28 5.50
CA ASN A 64 9.10 2.11 4.49
C ASN A 64 9.41 3.50 5.07
N MET A 65 10.68 3.73 5.36
CA MET A 65 11.15 4.92 6.07
C MET A 65 12.27 5.62 5.30
N PRO A 66 12.39 6.96 5.41
CA PRO A 66 13.54 7.70 4.90
C PRO A 66 14.86 7.15 5.45
N LYS A 67 15.92 7.16 4.64
CA LYS A 67 17.23 6.59 5.02
C LYS A 67 17.83 7.23 6.26
N ASP A 68 17.55 8.50 6.49
CA ASP A 68 18.19 9.30 7.54
C ASP A 68 17.45 9.29 8.88
N LYS A 69 16.22 8.74 8.91
CA LYS A 69 15.36 8.72 10.09
C LYS A 69 15.51 7.43 10.90
N LEU A 70 15.75 7.58 12.21
CA LEU A 70 15.73 6.46 13.15
C LEU A 70 14.28 6.14 13.52
N VAL A 71 13.89 4.88 13.37
CA VAL A 71 12.55 4.39 13.71
C VAL A 71 12.67 3.16 14.60
N VAL A 72 11.91 3.15 15.69
CA VAL A 72 11.84 2.04 16.64
C VAL A 72 10.39 1.54 16.68
N LEU A 73 10.18 0.28 16.33
CA LEU A 73 8.87 -0.37 16.31
C LEU A 73 8.86 -1.51 17.33
N GLN A 74 7.78 -1.63 18.09
CA GLN A 74 7.63 -2.71 19.06
C GLN A 74 6.19 -3.24 19.10
N GLY A 75 6.04 -4.56 19.10
CA GLY A 75 4.74 -5.23 19.29
C GLY A 75 3.77 -5.12 18.10
N LEU A 76 4.25 -4.76 16.91
CA LEU A 76 3.39 -4.65 15.73
C LEU A 76 3.26 -6.01 15.01
N ASP A 77 2.03 -6.41 14.73
CA ASP A 77 1.72 -7.60 13.93
C ASP A 77 0.76 -7.22 12.81
N ASP A 78 1.18 -7.47 11.56
CA ASP A 78 0.38 -7.22 10.36
C ASP A 78 0.03 -5.73 10.14
N TYR A 79 1.03 -4.85 10.31
CA TYR A 79 0.90 -3.40 10.08
C TYR A 79 1.66 -2.91 8.84
N ILE A 80 1.18 -1.80 8.30
CA ILE A 80 1.84 -0.97 7.31
C ILE A 80 2.31 0.29 8.04
N VAL A 81 3.60 0.56 8.00
CA VAL A 81 4.26 1.73 8.60
C VAL A 81 5.04 2.40 7.48
N VAL A 82 4.55 3.52 6.98
CA VAL A 82 5.13 4.20 5.81
C VAL A 82 5.25 5.68 6.10
N GLU A 83 6.37 6.27 5.71
CA GLU A 83 6.56 7.71 5.74
C GLU A 83 6.94 8.26 4.37
N ASN A 84 6.29 9.37 4.00
CA ASN A 84 6.62 10.17 2.83
C ASN A 84 6.39 11.65 3.11
N ASP A 85 7.31 12.54 2.74
CA ASP A 85 7.18 14.00 2.83
C ASP A 85 6.59 14.49 4.18
N ASP A 86 7.20 14.06 5.29
CA ASP A 86 6.79 14.36 6.67
C ASP A 86 5.41 13.79 7.11
N ILE A 87 4.78 12.97 6.27
CA ILE A 87 3.52 12.28 6.58
C ILE A 87 3.84 10.84 6.98
N LEU A 88 3.40 10.44 8.17
CA LEU A 88 3.52 9.08 8.69
C LEU A 88 2.16 8.39 8.67
N LEU A 89 2.05 7.30 7.92
CA LEU A 89 0.91 6.40 7.91
C LEU A 89 1.23 5.13 8.69
N ILE A 90 0.36 4.81 9.65
CA ILE A 90 0.38 3.55 10.40
C ILE A 90 -1.02 2.96 10.36
N CYS A 91 -1.20 1.82 9.70
CA CYS A 91 -2.49 1.15 9.63
C CYS A 91 -2.31 -0.37 9.58
N LYS A 92 -3.37 -1.12 9.88
CA LYS A 92 -3.35 -2.57 9.70
C LYS A 92 -3.29 -2.91 8.21
N LYS A 93 -2.56 -3.97 7.87
CA LYS A 93 -2.47 -4.46 6.50
C LYS A 93 -3.81 -4.99 6.00
N SER A 94 -4.63 -5.57 6.87
CA SER A 94 -6.01 -5.99 6.55
C SER A 94 -6.91 -4.85 6.07
N ASP A 95 -6.62 -3.62 6.50
CA ASP A 95 -7.48 -2.45 6.32
C ASP A 95 -6.96 -1.53 5.20
N GLU A 96 -6.06 -2.03 4.36
CA GLU A 96 -5.38 -1.27 3.31
C GLU A 96 -6.34 -0.52 2.37
N GLN A 97 -7.52 -1.09 2.10
CA GLN A 97 -8.54 -0.44 1.27
C GLN A 97 -9.01 0.91 1.84
N GLN A 98 -8.96 1.08 3.16
CA GLN A 98 -9.36 2.31 3.84
C GLN A 98 -8.32 3.43 3.69
N ILE A 99 -7.10 3.14 3.24
CA ILE A 99 -6.06 4.16 3.03
C ILE A 99 -6.53 5.25 2.08
N ARG A 100 -7.27 4.89 1.01
CA ARG A 100 -7.85 5.88 0.09
C ARG A 100 -8.78 6.86 0.81
N GLN A 101 -9.62 6.35 1.70
CA GLN A 101 -10.52 7.17 2.51
C GLN A 101 -9.73 8.09 3.45
N PHE A 102 -8.68 7.59 4.10
CA PHE A 102 -7.84 8.41 4.96
C PHE A 102 -7.17 9.55 4.20
N VAL A 103 -6.71 9.30 2.98
CA VAL A 103 -6.13 10.31 2.09
C VAL A 103 -7.17 11.38 1.73
N ASP A 104 -8.39 10.98 1.36
CA ASP A 104 -9.49 11.90 1.04
C ASP A 104 -9.90 12.76 2.26
N ASP A 105 -9.95 12.15 3.45
CA ASP A 105 -10.27 12.83 4.70
C ASP A 105 -9.19 13.86 5.08
N VAL A 106 -7.91 13.51 4.90
CA VAL A 106 -6.78 14.43 5.10
C VAL A 106 -6.86 15.59 4.13
N LYS A 107 -7.15 15.33 2.85
CA LYS A 107 -7.33 16.37 1.83
C LYS A 107 -8.42 17.36 2.22
N THR A 108 -9.55 16.84 2.70
CA THR A 108 -10.72 17.63 3.09
C THR A 108 -10.46 18.45 4.35
N THR A 109 -9.79 17.86 5.34
CA THR A 109 -9.65 18.46 6.69
C THR A 109 -8.40 19.33 6.82
N LYS A 110 -7.32 19.00 6.11
CA LYS A 110 -5.98 19.60 6.25
C LYS A 110 -5.48 20.26 4.97
N GLY A 111 -6.22 20.12 3.86
CA GLY A 111 -5.90 20.70 2.56
C GLY A 111 -4.90 19.88 1.74
N ASP A 112 -4.65 20.31 0.51
CA ASP A 112 -3.85 19.59 -0.50
C ASP A 112 -2.35 19.47 -0.17
N LYS A 113 -1.88 20.08 0.93
CA LYS A 113 -0.45 20.06 1.29
C LYS A 113 0.03 18.68 1.76
N PHE A 114 -0.90 17.79 2.14
CA PHE A 114 -0.59 16.51 2.78
C PHE A 114 -1.07 15.28 1.98
N VAL A 115 -1.27 15.43 0.66
CA VAL A 115 -1.75 14.38 -0.25
C VAL A 115 -0.88 14.29 -1.48
#